data_AF-A0A2D7BTJ6-F1
#
_entry.id   AF-A0A2D7BTJ6-F1
#
_cell.length_a   1.000
_cell.length_b   1.000
_cell.length_c   1.000
_cell.angle_alpha   90.00
_cell.angle_beta   90.00
_cell.angle_gamma   90.00
#
_symmetry.space_group_name_H-M   'P 1'
#
loop_
_entity.id
_entity.type
_entity.pdbx_description
1 polymer ?
#
loop_
_entity_poly.entity_id
_entity_poly.type
_entity_poly.pdbx_seq_one_letter_code
_entity_poly.pdbx_strand_id
1 'polypeptide(L)'
;MAYETSKLTAVPYFYDKQLRRYIQQFIRIFAGFQVAMHSDNEGNTVFQTAPVRYGDVSRMAAHIVRENSENMIQTTPFISCHVTGLETAPDRRTLASYEENVPVYEKKFNESTGAYENEQGRAYSIKRHQPVPYNLTMQVDIWTSNTEQKLQLLEQILVLFNPTLNIHTSDNALDWSTLSYVELIASTWSMRAIPSGVDDIIDISTMTFTMPVLINPPAKVTKQTIIHTIIDNINDTDEAGLEALRAGNSYVPLFTSYKVVTLDNYKMRFTMDASGNGTAQLLSESGTNSDANGILNWAEVFKPFGDFRDSISQLRLKQTDNPGVTAGDIVGNITVNAGNVNLLDVVMDTNTFPAMTQTAVDAVVDPQANQPGDGTISAAQDGDRYLLTKDVAGGAGWLGSGAKKHDIIQYSVGTNQWNISFDAIANGSAEQFVTNTTTLDRLKYNGVEWVNAFEGTYNPGFWRVYL
;
A
#
# COMPACT_ATOMS: atom_id res chain seq x y z
N MET A 1 -26.02 -3.73 31.92
CA MET A 1 -25.32 -2.49 31.53
C MET A 1 -23.99 -2.88 30.89
N ALA A 2 -23.99 -3.02 29.56
CA ALA A 2 -22.78 -3.34 28.82
C ALA A 2 -22.05 -2.04 28.48
N TYR A 3 -20.81 -1.91 28.95
CA TYR A 3 -19.90 -0.88 28.49
C TYR A 3 -19.34 -1.36 27.14
N GLU A 4 -19.87 -0.82 26.04
CA GLU A 4 -19.17 -0.85 24.77
C GLU A 4 -17.93 0.04 24.90
N THR A 5 -16.76 -0.57 24.97
CA THR A 5 -15.49 0.11 24.70
C THR A 5 -15.54 0.59 23.26
N SER A 6 -15.73 1.89 23.06
CA SER A 6 -15.54 2.51 21.76
C SER A 6 -14.09 2.24 21.34
N LYS A 7 -13.92 1.44 20.29
CA LYS A 7 -12.64 1.33 19.61
C LYS A 7 -12.38 2.68 18.96
N LEU A 8 -11.75 3.59 19.70
CA LEU A 8 -11.02 4.71 19.12
C LEU A 8 -9.89 4.11 18.29
N THR A 9 -10.18 3.80 17.03
CA THR A 9 -9.19 3.44 16.03
C THR A 9 -8.14 4.54 16.05
N ALA A 10 -6.89 4.20 16.40
CA ALA A 10 -5.80 5.16 16.43
C ALA A 10 -5.77 5.91 15.10
N VAL A 11 -5.90 7.23 15.14
CA VAL A 11 -5.79 8.06 13.94
C VAL A 11 -4.41 7.79 13.35
N PRO A 12 -4.31 7.25 12.12
CA PRO A 12 -3.01 6.95 11.53
C PRO A 12 -2.17 8.23 11.49
N TYR A 13 -0.89 8.14 11.83
CA TYR A 13 0.02 9.29 11.80
C TYR A 13 0.02 9.91 10.40
N PHE A 14 -0.53 11.12 10.25
CA PHE A 14 -0.58 11.86 9.00
C PHE A 14 0.15 13.19 9.19
N TYR A 15 1.43 13.26 8.80
CA TYR A 15 2.20 14.50 8.80
C TYR A 15 2.90 14.69 7.46
N ASP A 16 2.33 15.56 6.63
CA ASP A 16 2.81 15.85 5.27
C ASP A 16 3.58 17.19 5.16
N LYS A 17 3.91 17.79 6.31
CA LYS A 17 4.68 19.06 6.38
C LYS A 17 4.02 20.23 5.61
N GLN A 18 2.70 20.22 5.40
CA GLN A 18 1.98 21.22 4.58
C GLN A 18 2.27 22.67 5.03
N LEU A 19 2.01 23.01 6.30
CA LEU A 19 2.34 24.33 6.86
C LEU A 19 3.84 24.66 6.77
N ARG A 20 4.71 23.66 6.96
CA ARG A 20 6.15 23.86 6.86
C ARG A 20 6.58 24.24 5.43
N ARG A 21 5.93 23.73 4.39
CA ARG A 21 6.21 24.12 3.00
C ARG A 21 5.87 25.58 2.76
N TYR A 22 4.71 26.05 3.20
CA TYR A 22 4.34 27.47 3.12
C TYR A 22 5.35 28.37 3.84
N ILE A 23 5.74 28.02 5.08
CA ILE A 23 6.73 28.77 5.86
C ILE A 23 8.10 28.80 5.16
N GLN A 24 8.53 27.67 4.59
CA GLN A 24 9.80 27.60 3.87
C GLN A 24 9.81 28.46 2.60
N GLN A 25 8.72 28.46 1.84
CA GLN A 25 8.61 29.32 0.66
C GLN A 25 8.59 30.80 1.07
N PHE A 26 7.90 31.15 2.15
CA PHE A 26 7.92 32.52 2.67
C PHE A 26 9.33 32.96 3.07
N ILE A 27 10.08 32.13 3.80
CA ILE A 27 11.48 32.44 4.19
C ILE A 27 12.37 32.63 2.95
N ARG A 28 12.14 31.87 1.88
CA ARG A 28 12.91 31.97 0.63
C ARG A 28 12.71 33.31 -0.08
N ILE A 29 11.56 33.97 0.07
CA ILE A 29 11.34 35.33 -0.48
C ILE A 29 12.38 36.30 0.07
N PHE A 30 12.75 36.15 1.34
CA PHE A 30 13.67 37.05 2.02
C PHE A 30 15.14 36.65 1.90
N ALA A 31 15.44 35.54 1.24
CA ALA A 31 16.80 35.05 1.10
C ALA A 31 17.54 35.75 -0.04
N GLY A 32 18.81 36.12 0.21
CA GLY A 32 19.70 36.62 -0.84
C GLY A 32 19.84 38.14 -0.94
N PHE A 33 19.15 38.92 -0.09
CA PHE A 33 19.36 40.37 -0.02
C PHE A 33 20.75 40.73 0.50
N GLN A 34 21.35 41.76 -0.10
CA GLN A 34 22.70 42.21 0.20
C GLN A 34 22.72 43.68 0.59
N VAL A 35 23.66 44.06 1.45
CA VAL A 35 23.89 45.43 1.91
C VAL A 35 25.33 45.83 1.59
N ALA A 36 25.51 47.04 1.09
CA ALA A 36 26.82 47.65 0.88
C ALA A 36 27.38 48.12 2.24
N MET A 37 28.53 47.57 2.64
CA MET A 37 29.14 47.88 3.94
C MET A 37 30.16 49.02 3.84
N HIS A 38 31.24 48.80 3.08
CA HIS A 38 32.30 49.78 2.89
C HIS A 38 32.92 49.60 1.50
N SER A 39 33.68 50.60 1.06
CA SER A 39 34.55 50.46 -0.11
C SER A 39 35.91 49.93 0.33
N ASP A 40 36.42 48.91 -0.35
CA ASP A 40 37.76 48.38 -0.12
C ASP A 40 38.85 49.42 -0.49
N ASN A 41 40.10 49.17 -0.10
CA ASN A 41 41.27 49.98 -0.45
C ASN A 41 41.44 50.24 -1.96
N GLU A 42 40.86 49.40 -2.82
CA GLU A 42 40.84 49.51 -4.28
C GLU A 42 39.59 50.26 -4.82
N GLY A 43 38.72 50.74 -3.93
CA GLY A 43 37.53 51.52 -4.25
C GLY A 43 36.29 50.70 -4.61
N ASN A 44 36.34 49.37 -4.51
CA ASN A 44 35.21 48.49 -4.81
C ASN A 44 34.26 48.37 -3.60
N THR A 45 32.95 48.43 -3.84
CA THR A 45 31.94 48.26 -2.77
C THR A 45 31.87 46.80 -2.32
N VAL A 46 32.06 46.55 -1.03
CA VAL A 46 31.93 45.23 -0.40
C VAL A 46 30.47 45.00 0.00
N PHE A 47 29.89 43.91 -0.49
CA PHE A 47 28.53 43.50 -0.20
C PHE A 47 28.48 42.39 0.85
N GLN A 48 27.56 42.50 1.81
CA GLN A 48 27.27 41.45 2.79
C GLN A 48 25.84 40.97 2.63
N THR A 49 25.65 39.66 2.45
CA THR A 49 24.31 39.05 2.41
C THR A 49 23.70 39.00 3.81
N ALA A 50 22.48 39.50 3.97
CA ALA A 50 21.73 39.40 5.22
C ALA A 50 21.18 37.96 5.39
N PRO A 51 21.61 37.20 6.41
CA PRO A 51 21.08 35.86 6.63
C PRO A 51 19.64 35.92 7.14
N VAL A 52 18.80 35.00 6.67
CA VAL A 52 17.41 34.83 7.14
C VAL A 52 17.32 33.67 8.12
N ARG A 53 16.68 33.89 9.26
CA ARG A 53 16.50 32.87 10.31
C ARG A 53 15.02 32.72 10.65
N TYR A 54 14.60 31.49 10.97
CA TYR A 54 13.28 31.23 11.52
C TYR A 54 13.36 31.17 13.04
N GLY A 55 12.70 32.09 13.73
CA GLY A 55 12.72 32.16 15.18
C GLY A 55 12.07 33.42 15.73
N ASP A 56 11.43 33.29 16.90
CA ASP A 56 10.83 34.41 17.62
C ASP A 56 11.90 35.40 18.12
N VAL A 57 11.56 36.69 18.07
CA VAL A 57 12.33 37.85 18.54
C VAL A 57 12.84 37.65 19.95
N SER A 58 12.02 37.10 20.86
CA SER A 58 12.39 36.88 22.27
C SER A 58 13.59 35.94 22.42
N ARG A 59 13.63 34.86 21.64
CA ARG A 59 14.74 33.89 21.64
C ARG A 59 15.96 34.42 20.91
N MET A 60 15.77 35.17 19.83
CA MET A 60 16.88 35.78 19.08
C MET A 60 17.54 36.91 19.87
N ALA A 61 16.75 37.77 20.51
CA ALA A 61 17.23 38.81 21.41
C ALA A 61 17.98 38.21 22.61
N ALA A 62 17.45 37.15 23.24
CA ALA A 62 18.16 36.47 24.33
C ALA A 62 19.48 35.82 23.88
N HIS A 63 19.55 35.30 22.65
CA HIS A 63 20.79 34.78 22.07
C HIS A 63 21.82 35.90 21.89
N ILE A 64 21.41 37.03 21.30
CA ILE A 64 22.28 38.19 21.05
C ILE A 64 22.77 38.78 22.37
N VAL A 65 21.90 38.99 23.37
CA VAL A 65 22.30 39.53 24.68
C VAL A 65 23.25 38.59 25.41
N ARG A 66 23.10 37.27 25.28
CA ARG A 66 24.02 36.28 25.87
C ARG A 66 25.38 36.23 25.16
N GLU A 67 25.40 36.54 23.88
CA GLU A 67 26.59 36.54 23.03
C GLU A 67 27.30 37.89 22.94
N ASN A 68 26.66 38.98 23.39
CA ASN A 68 27.22 40.33 23.39
C ASN A 68 28.18 40.56 24.58
N SER A 69 29.27 39.79 24.58
CA SER A 69 30.48 40.10 25.35
C SER A 69 31.30 41.15 24.57
N GLU A 70 31.96 42.09 25.25
CA GLU A 70 32.76 43.20 24.69
C GLU A 70 33.76 42.81 23.57
N ASN A 71 34.06 41.52 23.41
CA ASN A 71 35.06 41.02 22.48
C ASN A 71 34.48 40.28 21.25
N MET A 72 33.16 40.34 21.00
CA MET A 72 32.54 39.69 19.84
C MET A 72 31.83 40.68 18.91
N ILE A 73 32.07 40.54 17.60
CA ILE A 73 31.50 41.42 16.57
C ILE A 73 29.98 41.22 16.48
N GLN A 74 29.23 42.33 16.53
CA GLN A 74 27.78 42.37 16.39
C GLN A 74 27.34 41.73 15.06
N THR A 75 26.49 40.69 15.11
CA THR A 75 26.11 39.85 13.95
C THR A 75 25.05 40.49 13.03
N THR A 76 24.89 41.82 13.04
CA THR A 76 23.95 42.57 12.18
C THR A 76 24.60 42.94 10.84
N PRO A 77 23.87 42.98 9.72
CA PRO A 77 22.42 42.86 9.58
C PRO A 77 21.96 41.41 9.40
N PHE A 78 20.74 41.09 9.89
CA PHE A 78 20.07 39.81 9.63
C PHE A 78 18.54 40.00 9.63
N ILE A 79 17.84 39.02 9.06
CA ILE A 79 16.37 39.00 8.98
C ILE A 79 15.85 37.81 9.80
N SER A 80 14.85 38.03 10.65
CA SER A 80 14.16 36.96 11.38
C SER A 80 12.70 36.88 10.96
N CYS A 81 12.21 35.68 10.69
CA CYS A 81 10.81 35.42 10.38
C CYS A 81 10.20 34.46 11.40
N HIS A 82 8.98 34.71 11.85
CA HIS A 82 8.25 33.79 12.73
C HIS A 82 6.73 33.84 12.49
N VAL A 83 6.04 32.80 12.95
CA VAL A 83 4.58 32.72 12.89
C VAL A 83 4.02 33.47 14.10
N THR A 84 3.11 34.41 13.86
CA THR A 84 2.42 35.17 14.91
C THR A 84 1.02 34.63 15.17
N GLY A 85 0.34 34.12 14.14
CA GLY A 85 -1.02 33.60 14.27
C GLY A 85 -1.42 32.65 13.15
N LEU A 86 -2.38 31.78 13.45
CA LEU A 86 -3.05 30.91 12.49
C LEU A 86 -4.55 30.93 12.78
N GLU A 87 -5.32 31.52 11.89
CA GLU A 87 -6.76 31.72 12.06
C GLU A 87 -7.53 31.00 10.95
N THR A 88 -8.73 30.49 11.25
CA THR A 88 -9.57 29.94 10.19
C THR A 88 -10.09 31.07 9.32
N ALA A 89 -10.17 30.87 8.00
CA ALA A 89 -10.71 31.84 7.06
C ALA A 89 -12.15 31.40 6.64
N PRO A 90 -13.22 31.86 7.32
CA PRO A 90 -14.57 31.36 7.10
C PRO A 90 -15.15 31.78 5.75
N ASP A 91 -14.69 32.93 5.26
CA ASP A 91 -15.01 33.55 3.97
C ASP A 91 -14.62 32.69 2.76
N ARG A 92 -13.57 31.85 2.90
CA ARG A 92 -13.09 30.98 1.83
C ARG A 92 -13.57 29.53 1.95
N ARG A 93 -14.47 29.23 2.91
CA ARG A 93 -14.97 27.87 3.11
C ARG A 93 -15.90 27.46 1.97
N THR A 94 -15.65 26.28 1.44
CA THR A 94 -16.55 25.58 0.53
C THR A 94 -17.13 24.35 1.24
N LEU A 95 -17.90 23.53 0.53
CA LEU A 95 -18.55 22.35 1.09
C LEU A 95 -17.50 21.36 1.66
N ALA A 96 -17.51 21.16 2.99
CA ALA A 96 -16.52 20.34 3.69
C ALA A 96 -16.56 18.85 3.31
N SER A 97 -17.70 18.33 2.84
CA SER A 97 -17.86 16.94 2.39
C SER A 97 -17.51 16.74 0.92
N TYR A 98 -17.03 17.76 0.22
CA TYR A 98 -16.69 17.66 -1.19
C TYR A 98 -15.44 16.80 -1.39
N GLU A 99 -15.56 15.84 -2.29
CA GLU A 99 -14.50 14.95 -2.72
C GLU A 99 -14.42 15.01 -4.24
N GLU A 100 -13.23 15.24 -4.77
CA GLU A 100 -12.99 15.31 -6.20
C GLU A 100 -12.18 14.09 -6.64
N ASN A 101 -12.67 13.40 -7.67
CA ASN A 101 -11.97 12.30 -8.31
C ASN A 101 -11.37 12.77 -9.63
N VAL A 102 -10.06 12.88 -9.70
CA VAL A 102 -9.34 13.25 -10.91
C VAL A 102 -8.76 11.99 -11.56
N PRO A 103 -9.17 11.64 -12.79
CA PRO A 103 -8.52 10.57 -13.53
C PRO A 103 -7.16 11.05 -14.04
N VAL A 104 -6.13 10.24 -13.83
CA VAL A 104 -4.76 10.48 -14.28
C VAL A 104 -4.32 9.30 -15.12
N TYR A 105 -3.79 9.60 -16.30
CA TYR A 105 -3.27 8.62 -17.23
C TYR A 105 -1.77 8.82 -17.36
N GLU A 106 -1.00 7.79 -17.01
CA GLU A 106 0.45 7.81 -17.28
C GLU A 106 0.71 7.43 -18.74
N LYS A 107 1.89 7.79 -19.23
CA LYS A 107 2.42 7.24 -20.49
C LYS A 107 2.85 5.80 -20.26
N LYS A 108 2.62 4.94 -21.25
CA LYS A 108 3.07 3.55 -21.25
C LYS A 108 4.60 3.51 -21.12
N PHE A 109 5.09 2.83 -20.09
CA PHE A 109 6.52 2.62 -19.88
C PHE A 109 6.91 1.27 -20.48
N ASN A 110 7.87 1.27 -21.39
CA ASN A 110 8.40 0.05 -21.98
C ASN A 110 9.66 -0.37 -21.20
N GLU A 111 9.56 -1.44 -20.42
CA GLU A 111 10.65 -1.93 -19.57
C GLU A 111 11.86 -2.44 -20.37
N SER A 112 11.67 -2.84 -21.63
CA SER A 112 12.76 -3.31 -22.50
C SER A 112 13.61 -2.18 -23.08
N THR A 113 13.00 -1.02 -23.36
CA THR A 113 13.69 0.16 -23.93
C THR A 113 13.99 1.23 -22.90
N GLY A 114 13.40 1.15 -21.71
CA GLY A 114 13.49 2.16 -20.65
C GLY A 114 12.84 3.50 -21.03
N ALA A 115 12.00 3.53 -22.07
CA ALA A 115 11.42 4.74 -22.63
C ALA A 115 9.90 4.81 -22.41
N TYR A 116 9.38 6.02 -22.32
CA TYR A 116 7.95 6.29 -22.32
C TYR A 116 7.44 6.39 -23.75
N GLU A 117 6.45 5.56 -24.08
CA GLU A 117 5.76 5.57 -25.37
C GLU A 117 4.58 6.57 -25.32
N ASN A 118 4.17 7.09 -26.48
CA ASN A 118 3.03 8.02 -26.58
C ASN A 118 1.66 7.30 -26.51
N GLU A 119 1.64 6.08 -26.00
CA GLU A 119 0.44 5.31 -25.72
C GLU A 119 -0.01 5.49 -24.26
N GLN A 120 -1.30 5.30 -24.01
CA GLN A 120 -1.86 5.36 -22.67
C GLN A 120 -1.39 4.15 -21.84
N GLY A 121 -0.74 4.42 -20.72
CA GLY A 121 -0.26 3.44 -19.75
C GLY A 121 -1.32 3.13 -18.68
N ARG A 122 -0.91 3.07 -17.41
CA ARG A 122 -1.85 2.84 -16.30
C ARG A 122 -2.80 4.04 -16.13
N ALA A 123 -4.01 3.72 -15.70
CA ALA A 123 -4.99 4.70 -15.26
C ALA A 123 -5.08 4.67 -13.73
N TYR A 124 -4.96 5.84 -13.12
CA TYR A 124 -5.15 6.05 -11.70
C TYR A 124 -6.30 7.02 -11.49
N SER A 125 -7.07 6.83 -10.43
CA SER A 125 -7.99 7.84 -9.95
C SER A 125 -7.46 8.37 -8.63
N ILE A 126 -7.26 9.68 -8.58
CA ILE A 126 -6.84 10.37 -7.36
C ILE A 126 -8.07 11.00 -6.75
N LYS A 127 -8.44 10.54 -5.56
CA LYS A 127 -9.50 11.11 -4.75
C LYS A 127 -8.90 12.10 -3.77
N ARG A 128 -9.19 13.39 -3.97
CA ARG A 128 -8.75 14.49 -3.09
C ARG A 128 -9.95 15.07 -2.33
N HIS A 129 -9.73 15.40 -1.07
CA HIS A 129 -10.73 16.00 -0.19
C HIS A 129 -10.56 17.51 -0.14
N GLN A 130 -11.68 18.24 -0.08
CA GLN A 130 -11.68 19.69 0.05
C GLN A 130 -10.75 20.19 1.16
N PRO A 131 -9.77 21.08 0.87
CA PRO A 131 -8.93 21.67 1.88
C PRO A 131 -9.72 22.63 2.77
N VAL A 132 -9.28 22.72 4.02
CA VAL A 132 -9.75 23.71 4.98
C VAL A 132 -8.87 24.95 4.87
N PRO A 133 -9.46 26.14 4.63
CA PRO A 133 -8.72 27.39 4.50
C PRO A 133 -8.39 28.02 5.86
N TYR A 134 -7.15 28.46 5.99
CA TYR A 134 -6.63 29.23 7.12
C TYR A 134 -5.89 30.48 6.62
N ASN A 135 -5.81 31.50 7.45
CA ASN A 135 -4.91 32.63 7.30
C ASN A 135 -3.73 32.44 8.24
N LEU A 136 -2.52 32.38 7.67
CA LEU A 136 -1.27 32.34 8.41
C LEU A 136 -0.68 33.76 8.46
N THR A 137 -0.51 34.29 9.66
CA THR A 137 0.12 35.58 9.90
C THR A 137 1.58 35.38 10.25
N MET A 138 2.47 35.93 9.43
CA MET A 138 3.92 35.87 9.58
C MET A 138 4.46 37.26 9.87
N GLN A 139 5.41 37.35 10.80
CA GLN A 139 6.14 38.57 11.09
C GLN A 139 7.58 38.43 10.63
N VAL A 140 8.10 39.50 10.03
CA VAL A 140 9.48 39.64 9.55
C VAL A 140 10.10 40.83 10.25
N ASP A 141 11.20 40.60 10.95
CA ASP A 141 11.96 41.63 11.64
C ASP A 141 13.35 41.76 11.02
N ILE A 142 13.68 42.98 10.61
CA ILE A 142 14.97 43.33 10.00
C ILE A 142 15.82 44.00 11.08
N TRP A 143 16.93 43.37 11.42
CA TRP A 143 17.87 43.83 12.45
C TRP A 143 19.07 44.49 11.79
N THR A 144 19.35 45.74 12.14
CA THR A 144 20.40 46.55 11.51
C THR A 144 21.17 47.35 12.54
N SER A 145 22.47 47.60 12.27
CA SER A 145 23.28 48.47 13.14
C SER A 145 23.21 49.95 12.76
N ASN A 146 22.82 50.27 11.52
CA ASN A 146 22.74 51.64 11.04
C ASN A 146 21.50 51.84 10.14
N THR A 147 21.00 53.08 10.11
CA THR A 147 19.87 53.52 9.28
C THR A 147 20.13 53.26 7.79
N GLU A 148 21.37 53.43 7.32
CA GLU A 148 21.73 53.20 5.92
C GLU A 148 21.52 51.73 5.50
N GLN A 149 21.95 50.78 6.33
CA GLN A 149 21.71 49.35 6.08
C GLN A 149 20.20 49.04 6.05
N LYS A 150 19.43 49.71 6.92
CA LYS A 150 17.97 49.57 6.99
C LYS A 150 17.30 50.08 5.72
N LEU A 151 17.69 51.26 5.24
CA LEU A 151 17.17 51.83 4.00
C LEU A 151 17.46 50.92 2.81
N GLN A 152 18.70 50.44 2.67
CA GLN A 152 19.09 49.54 1.58
C GLN A 152 18.26 48.25 1.57
N LEU A 153 18.02 47.63 2.73
CA LEU A 153 17.19 46.41 2.82
C LEU A 153 15.71 46.70 2.58
N LEU A 154 15.18 47.79 3.15
CA LEU A 154 13.76 48.15 2.98
C LEU A 154 13.43 48.51 1.53
N GLU A 155 14.29 49.24 0.83
CA GLU A 155 14.07 49.57 -0.59
C GLU A 155 14.08 48.32 -1.47
N GLN A 156 14.95 47.35 -1.20
CA GLN A 156 14.98 46.07 -1.93
C GLN A 156 13.74 45.21 -1.67
N ILE A 157 13.24 45.20 -0.43
CA ILE A 157 12.11 44.35 -0.02
C ILE A 157 10.77 44.96 -0.41
N LEU A 158 10.54 46.24 -0.11
CA LEU A 158 9.22 46.87 -0.26
C LEU A 158 8.77 46.95 -1.72
N VAL A 159 9.70 47.06 -2.67
CA VAL A 159 9.38 47.09 -4.11
C VAL A 159 8.81 45.75 -4.61
N LEU A 160 9.09 44.63 -3.92
CA LEU A 160 8.55 43.32 -4.30
C LEU A 160 7.07 43.14 -3.94
N PHE A 161 6.55 43.93 -3.01
CA PHE A 161 5.19 43.79 -2.49
C PHE A 161 4.33 44.97 -2.93
N ASN A 162 3.52 44.76 -3.98
CA ASN A 162 2.56 45.74 -4.46
C ASN A 162 1.14 45.16 -4.55
N PRO A 163 0.34 45.18 -3.47
CA PRO A 163 0.64 44.80 -2.09
C PRO A 163 0.80 43.28 -1.88
N THR A 164 0.69 42.47 -2.95
CA THR A 164 0.77 41.01 -2.91
C THR A 164 1.87 40.44 -3.80
N LEU A 165 2.34 39.24 -3.45
CA LEU A 165 3.30 38.44 -4.22
C LEU A 165 2.83 36.98 -4.29
N ASN A 166 2.74 36.41 -5.48
CA ASN A 166 2.31 35.03 -5.68
C ASN A 166 3.43 34.04 -5.38
N ILE A 167 3.10 32.96 -4.67
CA ILE A 167 4.00 31.86 -4.35
C ILE A 167 3.41 30.52 -4.78
N HIS A 168 4.31 29.63 -5.21
CA HIS A 168 3.98 28.23 -5.48
C HIS A 168 4.61 27.34 -4.41
N THR A 169 3.81 26.45 -3.80
CA THR A 169 4.29 25.54 -2.75
C THR A 169 4.84 24.22 -3.29
N SER A 170 4.43 23.81 -4.49
CA SER A 170 4.74 22.51 -5.09
C SER A 170 4.62 22.59 -6.62
N ASP A 171 5.39 21.75 -7.33
CA ASP A 171 5.36 21.62 -8.79
C ASP A 171 4.35 20.56 -9.25
N ASN A 172 3.63 19.93 -8.33
CA ASN A 172 2.63 18.92 -8.65
C ASN A 172 1.36 19.56 -9.23
N ALA A 173 1.11 19.36 -10.52
CA ALA A 173 -0.09 19.87 -11.20
C ALA A 173 -1.42 19.34 -10.63
N LEU A 174 -1.39 18.20 -9.91
CA LEU A 174 -2.57 17.57 -9.31
C LEU A 174 -2.85 18.09 -7.89
N ASP A 175 -1.92 18.87 -7.34
CA ASP A 175 -2.07 19.54 -6.06
C ASP A 175 -2.73 20.91 -6.27
N TRP A 176 -4.01 20.98 -5.92
CA TRP A 176 -4.79 22.22 -5.94
C TRP A 176 -4.48 23.21 -4.80
N SER A 177 -3.62 22.85 -3.84
CA SER A 177 -3.16 23.77 -2.78
C SER A 177 -1.88 24.54 -3.16
N THR A 178 -1.43 24.39 -4.41
CA THR A 178 -0.14 24.88 -4.90
C THR A 178 -0.01 26.39 -4.95
N LEU A 179 -1.03 27.09 -5.42
CA LEU A 179 -1.00 28.54 -5.60
C LEU A 179 -1.49 29.25 -4.34
N SER A 180 -0.65 30.12 -3.79
CA SER A 180 -1.01 31.05 -2.72
C SER A 180 -0.37 32.41 -2.98
N TYR A 181 -0.74 33.41 -2.19
CA TYR A 181 -0.16 34.74 -2.27
C TYR A 181 0.24 35.22 -0.87
N VAL A 182 1.20 36.12 -0.82
CA VAL A 182 1.68 36.76 0.40
C VAL A 182 1.32 38.23 0.30
N GLU A 183 0.61 38.76 1.30
CA GLU A 183 0.18 40.16 1.36
C GLU A 183 0.88 40.88 2.52
N LEU A 184 1.41 42.07 2.27
CA LEU A 184 1.94 42.95 3.31
C LEU A 184 0.81 43.75 3.96
N ILE A 185 0.54 43.49 5.24
CA ILE A 185 -0.55 44.15 5.99
C ILE A 185 -0.08 45.47 6.59
N ALA A 186 1.09 45.44 7.23
CA ALA A 186 1.60 46.56 8.00
C ALA A 186 3.13 46.54 8.02
N SER A 187 3.73 47.72 8.07
CA SER A 187 5.16 47.92 8.26
C SER A 187 5.37 48.96 9.36
N THR A 188 6.23 48.62 10.33
CA THR A 188 6.62 49.48 11.45
C THR A 188 8.08 49.84 11.29
N TRP A 189 8.36 51.15 11.29
CA TRP A 189 9.68 51.71 10.96
C TRP A 189 10.79 51.39 11.95
N SER A 190 10.49 51.43 13.25
CA SER A 190 11.46 51.19 14.32
C SER A 190 10.77 50.75 15.61
N MET A 191 11.18 49.63 16.17
CA MET A 191 10.84 49.24 17.53
C MET A 191 12.13 49.26 18.38
N ARG A 192 12.40 50.42 19.00
CA ARG A 192 13.53 50.58 19.93
C ARG A 192 13.09 50.16 21.33
N ALA A 193 13.05 48.86 21.60
CA ALA A 193 12.88 48.38 22.96
C ALA A 193 14.25 48.39 23.65
N ILE A 194 14.53 49.44 24.43
CA ILE A 194 15.78 49.65 25.16
C ILE A 194 16.01 48.50 26.16
N PRO A 195 17.07 47.68 26.05
CA PRO A 195 17.63 46.97 27.18
C PRO A 195 18.68 47.91 27.79
N SER A 196 18.41 48.41 28.99
CA SER A 196 19.34 49.22 29.76
C SER A 196 20.71 48.55 29.87
N GLY A 197 21.79 49.19 29.40
CA GLY A 197 23.12 48.87 29.93
C GLY A 197 24.36 49.21 29.14
N VAL A 198 24.38 49.19 27.80
CA VAL A 198 25.60 49.48 27.03
C VAL A 198 25.26 50.00 25.62
N ASP A 199 26.05 50.95 25.15
CA ASP A 199 25.71 51.99 24.15
C ASP A 199 25.96 51.59 22.69
N ASP A 200 25.37 50.48 22.24
CA ASP A 200 25.28 50.11 20.81
C ASP A 200 23.82 49.80 20.45
N ILE A 201 23.12 50.77 19.86
CA ILE A 201 21.67 50.68 19.62
C ILE A 201 21.41 49.98 18.28
N ILE A 202 20.99 48.71 18.37
CA ILE A 202 20.40 47.98 17.23
C ILE A 202 19.02 48.57 16.89
N ASP A 203 18.75 48.80 15.61
CA ASP A 203 17.42 49.22 15.12
C ASP A 203 16.71 48.05 14.43
N ILE A 204 15.41 47.91 14.71
CA ILE A 204 14.56 46.82 14.26
C ILE A 204 13.36 47.39 13.52
N SER A 205 13.21 47.04 12.24
CA SER A 205 11.97 47.29 11.48
C SER A 205 11.17 46.00 11.35
N THR A 206 9.87 46.08 11.63
CA THR A 206 8.98 44.94 11.67
C THR A 206 7.92 45.05 10.59
N MET A 207 7.71 43.98 9.83
CA MET A 207 6.67 43.87 8.81
C MET A 207 5.78 42.67 9.10
N THR A 208 4.46 42.86 8.97
CA THR A 208 3.45 41.82 9.18
C THR A 208 2.84 41.42 7.85
N PHE A 209 2.89 40.13 7.56
CA PHE A 209 2.36 39.53 6.35
C PHE A 209 1.24 38.56 6.68
N THR A 210 0.26 38.45 5.78
CA THR A 210 -0.74 37.39 5.79
C THR A 210 -0.64 36.55 4.53
N MET A 211 -0.82 35.24 4.66
CA MET A 211 -0.94 34.33 3.53
C MET A 211 -2.09 33.34 3.76
N PRO A 212 -2.95 33.10 2.75
CA PRO A 212 -3.91 32.02 2.80
C PRO A 212 -3.20 30.68 2.65
N VAL A 213 -3.43 29.78 3.59
CA VAL A 213 -2.93 28.40 3.55
C VAL A 213 -4.08 27.42 3.51
N LEU A 214 -3.90 26.35 2.75
CA LEU A 214 -4.87 25.28 2.61
C LEU A 214 -4.33 24.03 3.30
N ILE A 215 -5.14 23.41 4.15
CA ILE A 215 -4.79 22.16 4.83
C ILE A 215 -5.79 21.08 4.42
N ASN A 216 -5.30 19.98 3.85
CA ASN A 216 -6.12 18.87 3.39
C ASN A 216 -5.64 17.52 3.97
N PRO A 217 -6.55 16.56 4.17
CA PRO A 217 -6.17 15.18 4.47
C PRO A 217 -5.51 14.52 3.24
N PRO A 218 -4.76 13.42 3.43
CA PRO A 218 -4.05 12.75 2.35
C PRO A 218 -5.00 12.27 1.24
N ALA A 219 -4.59 12.45 -0.02
CA ALA A 219 -5.34 11.96 -1.17
C ALA A 219 -5.22 10.43 -1.29
N LYS A 220 -6.31 9.77 -1.70
CA LYS A 220 -6.30 8.34 -1.99
C LYS A 220 -6.02 8.12 -3.46
N VAL A 221 -5.04 7.29 -3.78
CA VAL A 221 -4.74 6.87 -5.15
C VAL A 221 -5.29 5.47 -5.35
N THR A 222 -6.23 5.31 -6.26
CA THR A 222 -6.77 3.99 -6.64
C THR A 222 -6.35 3.66 -8.07
N LYS A 223 -5.84 2.45 -8.26
CA LYS A 223 -5.59 1.90 -9.60
C LYS A 223 -6.92 1.37 -10.13
N GLN A 224 -7.30 1.78 -11.35
CA GLN A 224 -8.47 1.20 -12.01
C GLN A 224 -8.04 -0.08 -12.73
N THR A 225 -8.43 -1.23 -12.18
CA THR A 225 -8.36 -2.52 -12.87
C THR A 225 -9.79 -2.90 -13.24
N ILE A 226 -10.06 -3.11 -14.53
CA ILE A 226 -11.39 -3.52 -14.98
C ILE A 226 -11.58 -4.98 -14.59
N ILE A 227 -12.65 -5.27 -13.84
CA ILE A 227 -13.06 -6.64 -13.51
C ILE A 227 -14.02 -7.10 -14.61
N HIS A 228 -13.66 -8.15 -15.34
CA HIS A 228 -14.39 -8.58 -16.54
C HIS A 228 -15.38 -9.75 -16.32
N THR A 229 -15.52 -10.29 -15.10
CA THR A 229 -16.40 -11.46 -14.87
C THR A 229 -17.85 -11.05 -14.64
N ILE A 230 -18.74 -11.42 -15.55
CA ILE A 230 -20.19 -11.43 -15.32
C ILE A 230 -20.55 -12.83 -14.79
N ILE A 231 -21.19 -12.88 -13.62
CA ILE A 231 -21.72 -14.10 -13.01
C ILE A 231 -23.24 -13.95 -12.98
N ASP A 232 -23.93 -14.80 -13.74
CA ASP A 232 -25.38 -14.92 -13.63
C ASP A 232 -25.72 -16.07 -12.68
N ASN A 233 -26.57 -15.78 -11.69
CA ASN A 233 -27.10 -16.78 -10.77
C ASN A 233 -28.48 -17.21 -11.26
N ILE A 234 -28.64 -18.50 -11.56
CA ILE A 234 -29.95 -19.08 -11.84
C ILE A 234 -30.37 -19.85 -10.60
N ASN A 235 -31.39 -19.34 -9.93
CA ASN A 235 -31.97 -19.93 -8.73
C ASN A 235 -33.25 -20.68 -9.11
N ASP A 236 -33.31 -21.96 -8.75
CA ASP A 236 -34.54 -22.72 -8.73
C ASP A 236 -35.23 -22.53 -7.37
N THR A 237 -36.54 -22.33 -7.37
CA THR A 237 -37.31 -21.95 -6.18
C THR A 237 -38.67 -22.62 -6.20
N ASP A 238 -39.19 -22.93 -5.02
CA ASP A 238 -40.56 -23.44 -4.88
C ASP A 238 -41.60 -22.31 -4.99
N GLU A 239 -42.87 -22.67 -4.99
CA GLU A 239 -43.97 -21.70 -5.13
C GLU A 239 -43.99 -20.66 -4.01
N ALA A 240 -43.56 -21.03 -2.79
CA ALA A 240 -43.42 -20.12 -1.66
C ALA A 240 -42.26 -19.12 -1.85
N GLY A 241 -41.11 -19.60 -2.33
CA GLY A 241 -39.95 -18.76 -2.64
C GLY A 241 -40.17 -17.84 -3.84
N LEU A 242 -41.00 -18.24 -4.81
CA LEU A 242 -41.41 -17.39 -5.92
C LEU A 242 -42.32 -16.24 -5.48
N GLU A 243 -43.28 -16.50 -4.58
CA GLU A 243 -44.11 -15.46 -3.98
C GLU A 243 -43.30 -14.51 -3.07
N ALA A 244 -42.33 -15.03 -2.32
CA ALA A 244 -41.39 -14.21 -1.56
C ALA A 244 -40.54 -13.31 -2.47
N LEU A 245 -40.05 -13.83 -3.60
CA LEU A 245 -39.31 -13.05 -4.59
C LEU A 245 -40.18 -11.94 -5.22
N ARG A 246 -41.43 -12.24 -5.59
CA ARG A 246 -42.37 -11.22 -6.10
C ARG A 246 -42.66 -10.13 -5.08
N ALA A 247 -42.70 -10.48 -3.80
CA ALA A 247 -42.90 -9.55 -2.69
C ALA A 247 -41.64 -8.78 -2.29
N GLY A 248 -40.49 -9.04 -2.92
CA GLY A 248 -39.19 -8.42 -2.58
C GLY A 248 -38.57 -8.93 -1.28
N ASN A 249 -39.03 -10.06 -0.76
CA ASN A 249 -38.52 -10.70 0.44
C ASN A 249 -37.40 -11.72 0.11
N SER A 250 -36.57 -12.03 1.11
CA SER A 250 -35.51 -13.04 0.97
C SER A 250 -36.10 -14.46 0.90
N TYR A 251 -35.52 -15.32 0.07
CA TYR A 251 -35.86 -16.74 -0.05
C TYR A 251 -34.58 -17.58 -0.11
N VAL A 252 -34.70 -18.88 0.18
CA VAL A 252 -33.60 -19.85 0.06
C VAL A 252 -33.82 -20.67 -1.22
N PRO A 253 -32.92 -20.63 -2.20
CA PRO A 253 -33.06 -21.40 -3.43
C PRO A 253 -32.86 -22.91 -3.17
N LEU A 254 -33.58 -23.74 -3.92
CA LEU A 254 -33.43 -25.20 -3.90
C LEU A 254 -32.12 -25.62 -4.58
N PHE A 255 -31.83 -24.99 -5.71
CA PHE A 255 -30.58 -25.16 -6.45
C PHE A 255 -30.12 -23.80 -6.98
N THR A 256 -28.84 -23.50 -6.84
CA THR A 256 -28.20 -22.33 -7.45
C THR A 256 -27.17 -22.83 -8.43
N SER A 257 -27.33 -22.47 -9.70
CA SER A 257 -26.33 -22.69 -10.73
C SER A 257 -25.71 -21.35 -11.13
N TYR A 258 -24.40 -21.37 -11.36
CA TYR A 258 -23.64 -20.21 -11.78
C TYR A 258 -23.24 -20.39 -13.24
N LYS A 259 -23.52 -19.38 -14.06
CA LYS A 259 -22.98 -19.32 -15.42
C LYS A 259 -21.94 -18.22 -15.50
N VAL A 260 -20.70 -18.61 -15.83
CA VAL A 260 -19.60 -17.66 -16.04
C VAL A 260 -19.36 -17.51 -17.53
N VAL A 261 -19.62 -16.30 -18.05
CA VAL A 261 -19.56 -16.04 -19.50
C VAL A 261 -18.10 -15.80 -19.98
N THR A 262 -17.19 -15.52 -19.05
CA THR A 262 -15.78 -15.25 -19.37
C THR A 262 -14.94 -16.52 -19.28
N LEU A 263 -14.24 -16.85 -20.37
CA LEU A 263 -13.43 -18.08 -20.51
C LEU A 263 -14.22 -19.39 -20.30
N ASP A 264 -15.53 -19.37 -20.57
CA ASP A 264 -16.45 -20.52 -20.40
C ASP A 264 -15.96 -21.80 -21.10
N ASN A 265 -15.24 -21.64 -22.22
CA ASN A 265 -14.76 -22.75 -23.04
C ASN A 265 -13.45 -23.39 -22.52
N TYR A 266 -12.87 -22.88 -21.42
CA TYR A 266 -11.54 -23.27 -20.97
C TYR A 266 -11.49 -23.72 -19.52
N LYS A 267 -10.89 -24.90 -19.32
CA LYS A 267 -10.45 -25.40 -18.02
C LYS A 267 -8.99 -25.02 -17.80
N MET A 268 -8.56 -25.01 -16.53
CA MET A 268 -7.16 -24.74 -16.21
C MET A 268 -6.67 -25.79 -15.21
N ARG A 269 -5.51 -26.39 -15.48
CA ARG A 269 -4.84 -27.28 -14.53
C ARG A 269 -3.70 -26.54 -13.86
N PHE A 270 -3.73 -26.51 -12.54
CA PHE A 270 -2.69 -25.93 -11.71
C PHE A 270 -1.92 -27.03 -11.00
N THR A 271 -0.59 -26.96 -11.08
CA THR A 271 0.34 -27.90 -10.43
C THR A 271 1.53 -27.14 -9.85
N MET A 272 2.05 -27.58 -8.70
CA MET A 272 3.30 -27.06 -8.16
C MET A 272 4.42 -28.09 -8.26
N ASP A 273 5.65 -27.60 -8.39
CA ASP A 273 6.84 -28.43 -8.25
C ASP A 273 7.32 -28.50 -6.78
N ALA A 274 8.19 -29.47 -6.48
CA ALA A 274 8.81 -29.61 -5.17
C ALA A 274 9.81 -28.48 -4.82
N SER A 275 9.95 -27.47 -5.69
CA SER A 275 10.72 -26.24 -5.44
C SER A 275 9.80 -25.03 -5.14
N GLY A 276 8.49 -25.22 -5.13
CA GLY A 276 7.50 -24.18 -4.84
C GLY A 276 7.10 -23.31 -6.03
N ASN A 277 7.45 -23.68 -7.27
CA ASN A 277 7.02 -22.97 -8.48
C ASN A 277 5.70 -23.55 -9.00
N GLY A 278 4.71 -22.68 -9.25
CA GLY A 278 3.43 -23.07 -9.82
C GLY A 278 3.46 -23.01 -11.34
N THR A 279 2.73 -23.92 -11.98
CA THR A 279 2.47 -23.88 -13.43
C THR A 279 0.98 -23.98 -13.68
N ALA A 280 0.46 -23.12 -14.56
CA ALA A 280 -0.94 -23.14 -14.99
C ALA A 280 -1.02 -23.55 -16.46
N GLN A 281 -1.64 -24.69 -16.71
CA GLN A 281 -1.86 -25.25 -18.04
C GLN A 281 -3.28 -24.97 -18.50
N LEU A 282 -3.43 -24.42 -19.71
CA LEU A 282 -4.73 -24.24 -20.33
C LEU A 282 -5.23 -25.56 -20.93
N LEU A 283 -6.53 -25.82 -20.75
CA LEU A 283 -7.22 -27.00 -21.23
C LEU A 283 -8.53 -26.58 -21.92
N SER A 284 -8.92 -27.31 -22.96
CA SER A 284 -10.23 -27.18 -23.59
C SER A 284 -11.33 -27.66 -22.66
N GLU A 285 -12.59 -27.43 -23.04
CA GLU A 285 -13.76 -27.98 -22.35
C GLU A 285 -13.70 -29.52 -22.20
N SER A 286 -13.17 -30.21 -23.21
CA SER A 286 -12.94 -31.67 -23.22
C SER A 286 -11.75 -32.12 -22.38
N GLY A 287 -10.98 -31.18 -21.79
CA GLY A 287 -9.83 -31.47 -20.92
C GLY A 287 -8.53 -31.78 -21.67
N THR A 288 -8.43 -31.43 -22.96
CA THR A 288 -7.23 -31.60 -23.77
C THR A 288 -6.45 -30.29 -23.89
N ASN A 289 -5.14 -30.36 -24.13
CA ASN A 289 -4.27 -29.20 -24.32
C ASN A 289 -4.34 -28.58 -25.73
N SER A 290 -5.23 -29.09 -26.58
CA SER A 290 -5.45 -28.63 -27.95
C SER A 290 -6.94 -28.53 -28.26
N ASP A 291 -7.28 -27.61 -29.13
CA ASP A 291 -8.60 -27.46 -29.74
C ASP A 291 -8.53 -27.73 -31.27
N ALA A 292 -9.61 -27.42 -31.99
CA ALA A 292 -9.67 -27.57 -33.46
C ALA A 292 -8.65 -26.71 -34.22
N ASN A 293 -8.04 -25.71 -33.57
CA ASN A 293 -7.11 -24.75 -34.16
C ASN A 293 -5.63 -25.03 -33.75
N GLY A 294 -5.38 -26.01 -32.89
CA GLY A 294 -4.02 -26.42 -32.49
C GLY A 294 -3.82 -26.42 -30.97
N ILE A 295 -2.58 -26.27 -30.52
CA ILE A 295 -2.25 -26.17 -29.09
C ILE A 295 -2.79 -24.85 -28.56
N LEU A 296 -3.48 -24.89 -27.43
CA LEU A 296 -4.04 -23.71 -26.80
C LEU A 296 -2.93 -22.74 -26.37
N ASN A 297 -3.16 -21.45 -26.60
CA ASN A 297 -2.18 -20.40 -26.35
C ASN A 297 -2.75 -19.30 -25.46
N TRP A 298 -2.13 -19.08 -24.31
CA TRP A 298 -2.53 -18.05 -23.36
C TRP A 298 -2.55 -16.64 -23.94
N ALA A 299 -1.58 -16.30 -24.79
CA ALA A 299 -1.50 -14.99 -25.41
C ALA A 299 -2.70 -14.73 -26.33
N GLU A 300 -3.18 -15.75 -27.05
CA GLU A 300 -4.36 -15.62 -27.90
C GLU A 300 -5.65 -15.52 -27.10
N VAL A 301 -5.73 -16.27 -25.99
CA VAL A 301 -6.85 -16.22 -25.07
C VAL A 301 -6.95 -14.86 -24.36
N PHE A 302 -5.83 -14.18 -24.08
CA PHE A 302 -5.83 -12.87 -23.42
C PHE A 302 -6.10 -11.68 -24.34
N LYS A 303 -5.82 -11.79 -25.65
CA LYS A 303 -6.03 -10.70 -26.65
C LYS A 303 -7.38 -9.97 -26.52
N PRO A 304 -8.53 -10.63 -26.34
CA PRO A 304 -9.83 -9.94 -26.22
C PRO A 304 -10.03 -9.20 -24.90
N PHE A 305 -9.24 -9.52 -23.86
CA PHE A 305 -9.44 -9.04 -22.49
C PHE A 305 -8.44 -7.94 -22.07
N GLY A 306 -7.41 -7.70 -22.88
CA GLY A 306 -6.40 -6.67 -22.66
C GLY A 306 -4.97 -7.18 -22.82
N ASP A 307 -4.01 -6.31 -22.54
CA ASP A 307 -2.60 -6.66 -22.61
C ASP A 307 -2.18 -7.46 -21.37
N PHE A 308 -1.68 -8.66 -21.60
CA PHE A 308 -1.03 -9.47 -20.58
C PHE A 308 0.33 -8.86 -20.20
N ARG A 309 0.62 -8.79 -18.90
CA ARG A 309 1.87 -8.23 -18.38
C ARG A 309 2.54 -9.23 -17.44
N ASP A 310 3.71 -9.68 -17.86
CA ASP A 310 4.54 -10.58 -17.07
C ASP A 310 4.74 -10.08 -15.64
N SER A 311 4.57 -10.97 -14.66
CA SER A 311 4.72 -10.70 -13.22
C SER A 311 3.78 -9.65 -12.60
N ILE A 312 2.97 -8.94 -13.38
CA ILE A 312 1.99 -7.96 -12.88
C ILE A 312 0.58 -8.55 -12.90
N SER A 313 0.21 -9.22 -13.99
CA SER A 313 -1.07 -9.88 -14.09
C SER A 313 -1.17 -10.97 -13.01
N GLN A 314 -2.38 -11.20 -12.51
CA GLN A 314 -2.64 -12.11 -11.39
C GLN A 314 -3.60 -13.23 -11.81
N LEU A 315 -3.30 -14.45 -11.39
CA LEU A 315 -4.20 -15.59 -11.40
C LEU A 315 -4.81 -15.74 -10.00
N ARG A 316 -6.13 -15.95 -9.93
CA ARG A 316 -6.83 -16.26 -8.69
C ARG A 316 -7.56 -17.59 -8.80
N LEU A 317 -7.31 -18.48 -7.85
CA LEU A 317 -7.91 -19.80 -7.75
C LEU A 317 -8.99 -19.79 -6.67
N LYS A 318 -10.20 -20.22 -7.04
CA LYS A 318 -11.32 -20.29 -6.11
C LYS A 318 -11.20 -21.50 -5.20
N GLN A 319 -11.46 -21.29 -3.91
CA GLN A 319 -11.47 -22.35 -2.89
C GLN A 319 -12.90 -22.74 -2.45
N THR A 320 -13.90 -21.98 -2.88
CA THR A 320 -15.31 -22.15 -2.51
C THR A 320 -16.14 -22.60 -3.71
N ASP A 321 -17.20 -23.38 -3.44
CA ASP A 321 -18.16 -23.84 -4.45
C ASP A 321 -19.01 -22.69 -5.04
N ASN A 322 -19.01 -21.54 -4.37
CA ASN A 322 -19.65 -20.31 -4.85
C ASN A 322 -18.61 -19.40 -5.54
N PRO A 323 -18.68 -19.18 -6.86
CA PRO A 323 -17.73 -18.32 -7.57
C PRO A 323 -17.90 -16.84 -7.21
N GLY A 324 -19.04 -16.41 -6.68
CA GLY A 324 -19.28 -15.03 -6.22
C GLY A 324 -18.47 -14.64 -4.99
N VAL A 325 -18.06 -15.61 -4.17
CA VAL A 325 -17.23 -15.36 -2.98
C VAL A 325 -15.78 -15.21 -3.42
N THR A 326 -15.15 -14.10 -3.04
CA THR A 326 -13.73 -13.79 -3.32
C THR A 326 -12.86 -13.84 -2.07
N ALA A 327 -13.47 -14.01 -0.89
CA ALA A 327 -12.77 -14.20 0.36
C ALA A 327 -12.18 -15.62 0.38
N GLY A 328 -10.86 -15.72 0.56
CA GLY A 328 -10.14 -17.00 0.56
C GLY A 328 -9.63 -17.48 -0.81
N ASP A 329 -9.71 -16.63 -1.84
CA ASP A 329 -9.06 -16.92 -3.13
C ASP A 329 -7.55 -17.02 -2.95
N ILE A 330 -6.94 -18.03 -3.55
CA ILE A 330 -5.48 -18.15 -3.61
C ILE A 330 -4.99 -17.34 -4.81
N VAL A 331 -4.00 -16.48 -4.59
CA VAL A 331 -3.53 -15.52 -5.60
C VAL A 331 -2.08 -15.81 -5.97
N GLY A 332 -1.77 -15.72 -7.26
CA GLY A 332 -0.41 -15.76 -7.78
C GLY A 332 -0.19 -14.77 -8.92
N ASN A 333 1.03 -14.28 -9.06
CA ASN A 333 1.46 -13.50 -10.21
C ASN A 333 1.84 -14.44 -11.36
N ILE A 334 1.48 -14.08 -12.59
CA ILE A 334 1.66 -14.94 -13.76
C ILE A 334 2.64 -14.34 -14.76
N THR A 335 3.41 -15.21 -15.41
CA THR A 335 4.37 -14.89 -16.48
C THR A 335 4.20 -15.92 -17.60
N VAL A 336 4.31 -15.49 -18.85
CA VAL A 336 4.23 -16.44 -19.99
C VAL A 336 5.49 -17.29 -20.03
N ASN A 337 5.32 -18.61 -20.10
CA ASN A 337 6.45 -19.52 -20.20
C ASN A 337 7.08 -19.42 -21.60
N ALA A 338 8.37 -19.05 -21.67
CA ALA A 338 9.07 -18.86 -22.94
C ALA A 338 9.28 -20.16 -23.76
N GLY A 339 9.20 -21.32 -23.12
CA GLY A 339 9.38 -22.64 -23.75
C GLY A 339 8.08 -23.31 -24.17
N ASN A 340 6.93 -22.91 -23.61
CA ASN A 340 5.63 -23.52 -23.89
C ASN A 340 4.49 -22.51 -23.77
N VAL A 341 3.88 -22.16 -24.90
CA VAL A 341 2.76 -21.20 -25.00
C VAL A 341 1.48 -21.63 -24.27
N ASN A 342 1.35 -22.92 -23.93
CA ASN A 342 0.22 -23.46 -23.20
C ASN A 342 0.39 -23.41 -21.67
N LEU A 343 1.56 -22.99 -21.19
CA LEU A 343 1.91 -22.90 -19.77
C LEU A 343 2.12 -21.44 -19.36
N LEU A 344 1.64 -21.11 -18.16
CA LEU A 344 2.04 -19.92 -17.43
C LEU A 344 2.87 -20.34 -16.23
N ASP A 345 3.96 -19.63 -16.01
CA ASP A 345 4.73 -19.72 -14.78
C ASP A 345 4.06 -18.84 -13.73
N VAL A 346 3.74 -19.42 -12.57
CA VAL A 346 2.96 -18.80 -11.51
C VAL A 346 3.79 -18.69 -10.24
N VAL A 347 3.99 -17.47 -9.78
CA VAL A 347 4.60 -17.17 -8.48
C VAL A 347 3.47 -16.91 -7.48
N MET A 348 3.26 -17.83 -6.55
CA MET A 348 2.14 -17.77 -5.60
C MET A 348 2.42 -16.81 -4.44
N ASP A 349 1.41 -16.04 -4.02
CA ASP A 349 1.47 -15.27 -2.77
C ASP A 349 1.13 -16.20 -1.60
N THR A 350 2.17 -16.60 -0.86
CA THR A 350 2.04 -17.53 0.27
C THR A 350 1.14 -17.02 1.40
N ASN A 351 0.89 -15.71 1.48
CA ASN A 351 -0.03 -15.14 2.48
C ASN A 351 -1.50 -15.45 2.17
N THR A 352 -1.80 -15.85 0.94
CA THR A 352 -3.17 -16.21 0.51
C THR A 352 -3.49 -17.68 0.76
N PHE A 353 -2.50 -18.48 1.17
CA PHE A 353 -2.73 -19.89 1.46
C PHE A 353 -3.55 -20.09 2.73
N PRO A 354 -4.41 -21.13 2.77
CA PRO A 354 -5.08 -21.54 4.00
C PRO A 354 -4.07 -21.79 5.13
N ALA A 355 -4.44 -21.38 6.34
CA ALA A 355 -3.62 -21.61 7.52
C ALA A 355 -3.58 -23.12 7.85
N MET A 356 -2.40 -23.61 8.22
CA MET A 356 -2.21 -25.01 8.61
C MET A 356 -2.83 -25.26 9.99
N THR A 357 -3.69 -26.27 10.09
CA THR A 357 -4.33 -26.66 11.35
C THR A 357 -3.63 -27.86 11.99
N GLN A 358 -2.94 -28.67 11.19
CA GLN A 358 -2.10 -29.78 11.62
C GLN A 358 -0.63 -29.43 11.42
N THR A 359 0.22 -29.94 12.32
CA THR A 359 1.67 -29.91 12.12
C THR A 359 2.03 -30.77 10.90
N ALA A 360 3.07 -30.35 10.17
CA ALA A 360 3.48 -30.99 8.93
C ALA A 360 3.77 -32.49 9.09
N VAL A 361 3.57 -33.23 8.01
CA VAL A 361 3.91 -34.66 7.90
C VAL A 361 5.13 -34.82 7.01
N ASP A 362 5.94 -35.82 7.30
CA ASP A 362 7.16 -36.09 6.55
C ASP A 362 6.83 -36.72 5.19
N ALA A 363 5.85 -37.62 5.16
CA ALA A 363 5.42 -38.27 3.93
C ALA A 363 3.96 -38.76 4.00
N VAL A 364 3.39 -38.99 2.83
CA VAL A 364 2.14 -39.73 2.64
C VAL A 364 2.48 -41.17 2.28
N VAL A 365 1.98 -42.13 3.05
CA VAL A 365 2.42 -43.53 3.00
C VAL A 365 1.24 -44.48 2.80
N ASP A 366 1.46 -45.53 2.00
CA ASP A 366 0.61 -46.74 2.02
C ASP A 366 1.22 -47.78 2.97
N PRO A 367 0.67 -47.92 4.19
CA PRO A 367 1.24 -48.81 5.21
C PRO A 367 1.07 -50.31 4.88
N GLN A 368 0.33 -50.66 3.82
CA GLN A 368 0.25 -52.05 3.33
C GLN A 368 1.34 -52.39 2.34
N ALA A 369 1.92 -51.40 1.67
CA ALA A 369 2.98 -51.58 0.69
C ALA A 369 4.36 -51.34 1.30
N ASN A 370 4.48 -50.30 2.14
CA ASN A 370 5.74 -49.85 2.70
C ASN A 370 5.71 -49.87 4.23
N GLN A 371 6.84 -50.16 4.86
CA GLN A 371 7.04 -50.12 6.30
C GLN A 371 8.37 -49.45 6.67
N PRO A 372 8.47 -48.78 7.83
CA PRO A 372 9.73 -48.17 8.26
C PRO A 372 10.88 -49.17 8.30
N GLY A 373 11.98 -48.88 7.61
CA GLY A 373 13.16 -49.75 7.54
C GLY A 373 13.15 -50.80 6.42
N ASP A 374 12.18 -50.76 5.50
CA ASP A 374 12.14 -51.63 4.31
C ASP A 374 13.04 -51.19 3.14
N GLY A 375 13.69 -50.02 3.28
CA GLY A 375 14.55 -49.43 2.26
C GLY A 375 13.85 -48.40 1.35
N THR A 376 12.52 -48.32 1.38
CA THR A 376 11.73 -47.26 0.74
C THR A 376 11.42 -46.13 1.72
N ILE A 377 11.21 -46.48 2.98
CA ILE A 377 11.08 -45.57 4.12
C ILE A 377 12.25 -45.85 5.06
N SER A 378 12.88 -44.78 5.56
CA SER A 378 13.93 -44.89 6.58
C SER A 378 13.41 -45.62 7.82
N ALA A 379 14.33 -46.22 8.59
CA ALA A 379 13.96 -46.76 9.89
C ALA A 379 13.40 -45.63 10.78
N ALA A 380 12.33 -45.93 11.53
CA ALA A 380 11.59 -44.94 12.30
C ALA A 380 12.49 -44.20 13.31
N GLN A 381 12.46 -42.87 13.27
CA GLN A 381 13.14 -41.97 14.19
C GLN A 381 12.12 -41.19 15.03
N ASP A 382 12.57 -40.69 16.20
CA ASP A 382 11.69 -39.95 17.10
C ASP A 382 11.11 -38.73 16.40
N GLY A 383 9.78 -38.61 16.41
CA GLY A 383 9.08 -37.50 15.77
C GLY A 383 8.73 -37.70 14.30
N ASP A 384 9.09 -38.83 13.67
CA ASP A 384 8.65 -39.13 12.30
C ASP A 384 7.12 -39.12 12.21
N ARG A 385 6.57 -38.40 11.22
CA ARG A 385 5.13 -38.23 11.03
C ARG A 385 4.70 -38.65 9.64
N TYR A 386 3.69 -39.52 9.57
CA TYR A 386 3.16 -39.99 8.29
C TYR A 386 1.65 -39.86 8.21
N LEU A 387 1.17 -39.46 7.03
CA LEU A 387 -0.24 -39.52 6.67
C LEU A 387 -0.54 -40.85 5.99
N LEU A 388 -1.56 -41.57 6.46
CA LEU A 388 -1.87 -42.92 5.99
C LEU A 388 -2.95 -42.92 4.90
N THR A 389 -2.66 -43.60 3.79
CA THR A 389 -3.62 -43.80 2.68
C THR A 389 -4.50 -45.04 2.82
N LYS A 390 -4.14 -45.96 3.72
CA LYS A 390 -4.87 -47.20 4.06
C LYS A 390 -4.71 -47.55 5.54
N ASP A 391 -5.50 -48.51 6.02
CA ASP A 391 -5.34 -49.11 7.35
C ASP A 391 -3.95 -49.75 7.50
N VAL A 392 -3.37 -49.59 8.70
CA VAL A 392 -2.08 -50.19 9.03
C VAL A 392 -2.15 -51.71 8.94
N ALA A 393 -1.22 -52.31 8.19
CA ALA A 393 -1.17 -53.76 7.95
C ALA A 393 -0.68 -54.59 9.15
N GLY A 394 -0.19 -53.93 10.21
CA GLY A 394 0.55 -54.56 11.30
C GLY A 394 1.98 -54.92 10.88
N GLY A 395 2.69 -55.67 11.73
CA GLY A 395 4.08 -56.08 11.48
C GLY A 395 5.13 -55.29 12.28
N ALA A 396 6.40 -55.64 12.09
CA ALA A 396 7.50 -55.11 12.90
C ALA A 396 7.74 -53.60 12.70
N GLY A 397 7.54 -53.08 11.48
CA GLY A 397 7.72 -51.65 11.18
C GLY A 397 6.62 -50.73 11.73
N TRP A 398 5.42 -51.26 11.94
CA TRP A 398 4.24 -50.52 12.44
C TRP A 398 3.82 -50.93 13.86
N LEU A 399 4.78 -51.42 14.65
CA LEU A 399 4.54 -52.06 15.93
C LEU A 399 3.64 -51.22 16.85
N GLY A 400 2.52 -51.81 17.30
CA GLY A 400 1.61 -51.19 18.25
C GLY A 400 0.66 -50.13 17.68
N SER A 401 0.69 -49.85 16.37
CA SER A 401 -0.24 -48.88 15.76
C SER A 401 -1.61 -49.50 15.47
N GLY A 402 -2.67 -48.88 15.99
CA GLY A 402 -4.06 -49.17 15.64
C GLY A 402 -4.65 -48.23 14.58
N ALA A 403 -3.81 -47.41 13.93
CA ALA A 403 -4.24 -46.33 13.06
C ALA A 403 -4.97 -46.82 11.81
N LYS A 404 -5.90 -45.99 11.35
CA LYS A 404 -6.79 -46.24 10.22
C LYS A 404 -6.46 -45.36 9.03
N LYS A 405 -7.10 -45.66 7.91
CA LYS A 405 -7.05 -44.82 6.72
C LYS A 405 -7.34 -43.35 7.06
N HIS A 406 -6.54 -42.44 6.51
CA HIS A 406 -6.61 -40.98 6.69
C HIS A 406 -6.14 -40.44 8.05
N ASP A 407 -5.67 -41.30 8.95
CA ASP A 407 -5.03 -40.85 10.19
C ASP A 407 -3.61 -40.31 9.94
N ILE A 408 -3.17 -39.40 10.82
CA ILE A 408 -1.77 -38.98 10.89
C ILE A 408 -1.16 -39.60 12.14
N ILE A 409 -0.09 -40.36 11.95
CA ILE A 409 0.64 -40.99 13.04
C ILE A 409 1.98 -40.31 13.29
N GLN A 410 2.45 -40.36 14.53
CA GLN A 410 3.77 -39.88 14.94
C GLN A 410 4.50 -40.96 15.75
N TYR A 411 5.74 -41.26 15.39
CA TYR A 411 6.55 -42.21 16.13
C TYR A 411 7.15 -41.55 17.38
N SER A 412 7.12 -42.28 18.50
CA SER A 412 7.81 -41.89 19.73
C SER A 412 8.75 -42.99 20.19
N VAL A 413 10.03 -42.65 20.32
CA VAL A 413 11.07 -43.55 20.84
C VAL A 413 10.83 -43.86 22.33
N GLY A 414 10.25 -42.92 23.09
CA GLY A 414 9.96 -43.10 24.51
C GLY A 414 8.96 -44.23 24.81
N THR A 415 7.97 -44.44 23.93
CA THR A 415 7.01 -45.55 24.03
C THR A 415 7.31 -46.69 23.05
N ASN A 416 8.28 -46.51 22.15
CA ASN A 416 8.61 -47.41 21.05
C ASN A 416 7.38 -47.78 20.19
N GLN A 417 6.49 -46.81 19.96
CA GLN A 417 5.19 -47.00 19.32
C GLN A 417 4.79 -45.81 18.45
N TRP A 418 3.92 -46.08 17.47
CA TRP A 418 3.26 -45.09 16.64
C TRP A 418 1.99 -44.59 17.31
N ASN A 419 1.93 -43.30 17.65
CA ASN A 419 0.78 -42.66 18.25
C ASN A 419 -0.08 -41.96 17.19
N ILE A 420 -1.41 -42.04 17.30
CA ILE A 420 -2.33 -41.32 16.42
C ILE A 420 -2.34 -39.85 16.85
N SER A 421 -1.79 -38.98 16.01
CA SER A 421 -1.74 -37.53 16.22
C SER A 421 -2.97 -36.81 15.63
N PHE A 422 -3.58 -37.40 14.61
CA PHE A 422 -4.84 -36.99 14.01
C PHE A 422 -5.67 -38.24 13.71
N ASP A 423 -6.90 -38.26 14.23
CA ASP A 423 -7.88 -39.33 13.99
C ASP A 423 -8.96 -38.79 13.05
N ALA A 424 -9.04 -39.34 11.84
CA ALA A 424 -9.95 -38.89 10.80
C ALA A 424 -11.43 -39.15 11.15
N ILE A 425 -11.71 -40.26 11.85
CA ILE A 425 -13.06 -40.65 12.24
C ILE A 425 -13.57 -39.74 13.36
N ALA A 426 -12.72 -39.47 14.35
CA ALA A 426 -13.07 -38.60 15.46
C ALA A 426 -13.22 -37.13 15.06
N ASN A 427 -12.53 -36.67 14.00
CA ASN A 427 -12.61 -35.30 13.51
C ASN A 427 -13.92 -34.99 12.78
N GLY A 428 -14.63 -36.02 12.28
CA GLY A 428 -15.88 -35.86 11.56
C GLY A 428 -15.72 -35.03 10.28
N SER A 429 -16.55 -34.00 10.10
CA SER A 429 -16.58 -33.17 8.89
C SER A 429 -15.80 -31.87 8.97
N ALA A 430 -14.95 -31.67 9.99
CA ALA A 430 -14.20 -30.42 10.13
C ALA A 430 -13.00 -30.40 9.17
N GLU A 431 -12.85 -29.29 8.44
CA GLU A 431 -11.74 -29.15 7.50
C GLU A 431 -10.40 -29.01 8.24
N GLN A 432 -9.38 -29.71 7.75
CA GLN A 432 -8.03 -29.67 8.31
C GLN A 432 -7.01 -29.50 7.19
N PHE A 433 -5.92 -28.81 7.50
CA PHE A 433 -4.86 -28.53 6.54
C PHE A 433 -3.53 -29.03 7.09
N VAL A 434 -2.79 -29.73 6.23
CA VAL A 434 -1.45 -30.25 6.53
C VAL A 434 -0.54 -30.06 5.32
N THR A 435 0.77 -29.94 5.56
CA THR A 435 1.79 -29.89 4.51
C THR A 435 2.62 -31.17 4.56
N ASN A 436 2.89 -31.75 3.39
CA ASN A 436 3.87 -32.82 3.22
C ASN A 436 5.26 -32.21 3.00
N THR A 437 6.24 -32.49 3.85
CA THR A 437 7.58 -31.89 3.73
C THR A 437 8.43 -32.53 2.63
N THR A 438 8.11 -33.76 2.19
CA THR A 438 8.83 -34.43 1.08
C THR A 438 8.41 -33.88 -0.28
N THR A 439 7.11 -33.70 -0.52
CA THR A 439 6.61 -33.22 -1.82
C THR A 439 6.30 -31.72 -1.84
N LEU A 440 6.22 -31.08 -0.67
CA LEU A 440 5.70 -29.72 -0.45
C LEU A 440 4.20 -29.55 -0.76
N ASP A 441 3.49 -30.64 -1.04
CA ASP A 441 2.05 -30.62 -1.28
C ASP A 441 1.31 -30.14 -0.03
N ARG A 442 0.31 -29.29 -0.25
CA ARG A 442 -0.63 -28.88 0.79
C ARG A 442 -1.91 -29.66 0.64
N LEU A 443 -2.28 -30.39 1.69
CA LEU A 443 -3.42 -31.29 1.70
C LEU A 443 -4.53 -30.72 2.58
N LYS A 444 -5.77 -30.89 2.11
CA LYS A 444 -7.01 -30.56 2.82
C LYS A 444 -7.77 -31.84 3.13
N TYR A 445 -8.14 -32.04 4.39
CA TYR A 445 -9.14 -33.02 4.78
C TYR A 445 -10.53 -32.42 4.56
N ASN A 446 -11.35 -33.03 3.69
CA ASN A 446 -12.69 -32.54 3.36
C ASN A 446 -13.80 -33.15 4.23
N GLY A 447 -13.43 -33.86 5.32
CA GLY A 447 -14.36 -34.62 6.16
C GLY A 447 -14.52 -36.08 5.78
N VAL A 448 -13.95 -36.50 4.63
CA VAL A 448 -13.98 -37.88 4.15
C VAL A 448 -12.59 -38.37 3.79
N GLU A 449 -11.82 -37.55 3.09
CA GLU A 449 -10.48 -37.89 2.61
C GLU A 449 -9.56 -36.67 2.54
N TRP A 450 -8.26 -36.94 2.40
CA TRP A 450 -7.25 -35.93 2.14
C TRP A 450 -7.10 -35.72 0.63
N VAL A 451 -7.32 -34.49 0.18
CA VAL A 451 -7.16 -34.05 -1.20
C VAL A 451 -6.14 -32.92 -1.28
N ASN A 452 -5.61 -32.64 -2.45
CA ASN A 452 -4.80 -31.42 -2.63
C ASN A 452 -5.64 -30.18 -2.33
N ALA A 453 -5.07 -29.25 -1.57
CA ALA A 453 -5.78 -28.05 -1.12
C ALA A 453 -6.13 -27.13 -2.29
N PHE A 454 -5.23 -27.01 -3.28
CA PHE A 454 -5.44 -26.12 -4.42
C PHE A 454 -4.79 -26.59 -5.73
N GLU A 455 -4.10 -27.72 -5.72
CA GLU A 455 -3.61 -28.33 -6.96
C GLU A 455 -4.69 -29.21 -7.58
N GLY A 456 -4.87 -29.08 -8.89
CA GLY A 456 -5.93 -29.81 -9.58
C GLY A 456 -6.40 -29.12 -10.85
N THR A 457 -7.53 -29.58 -11.36
CA THR A 457 -8.18 -29.01 -12.55
C THR A 457 -9.38 -28.18 -12.15
N TYR A 458 -9.31 -26.89 -12.49
CA TYR A 458 -10.34 -25.89 -12.26
C TYR A 458 -11.28 -25.83 -13.46
N ASN A 459 -12.57 -25.97 -13.16
CA ASN A 459 -13.64 -25.75 -14.12
C ASN A 459 -13.76 -24.26 -14.50
N PRO A 460 -14.36 -23.94 -15.65
CA PRO A 460 -14.62 -22.55 -16.03
C PRO A 460 -15.33 -21.80 -14.89
N GLY A 461 -14.87 -20.59 -14.59
CA GLY A 461 -15.40 -19.76 -13.51
C GLY A 461 -14.80 -19.96 -12.11
N PHE A 462 -14.11 -21.07 -11.86
CA PHE A 462 -13.38 -21.34 -10.61
C PHE A 462 -11.92 -20.89 -10.63
N TRP A 463 -11.49 -20.28 -11.73
CA TRP A 463 -10.20 -19.60 -11.86
C TRP A 463 -10.42 -18.26 -12.57
N ARG A 464 -9.60 -17.25 -12.26
CA ARG A 464 -9.73 -15.89 -12.82
C ARG A 464 -8.39 -15.27 -13.11
N VAL A 465 -8.34 -14.48 -14.17
CA VAL A 465 -7.16 -13.68 -14.52
C VAL A 465 -7.49 -12.20 -14.39
N TYR A 466 -6.56 -11.46 -13.79
CA TYR A 466 -6.58 -10.02 -13.67
C TYR A 466 -5.37 -9.50 -14.45
N LEU A 467 -5.62 -8.86 -15.58
CA LEU A 467 -4.57 -8.37 -16.48
C LEU A 467 -3.98 -7.04 -16.01
#